data_AF-A0A1A9MFW6-F1
#
_entry.id   AF-A0A1A9MFW6-F1
#
_cell.length_a   1.000
_cell.length_b   1.000
_cell.length_c   1.000
_cell.angle_alpha   90.00
_cell.angle_beta   90.00
_cell.angle_gamma   90.00
#
_symmetry.space_group_name_H-M   'P 1'
#
loop_
_entity.id
_entity.type
_entity.pdbx_description
1 polymer ?
#
loop_
_entity_poly.entity_id
_entity_poly.type
_entity_poly.pdbx_seq_one_letter_code
_entity_poly.pdbx_strand_id
1 'polypeptide(L)' 'MVPDGQVLSACGRLLCVAALGDSVQDAQRTAYAGLQPIHWPSAFQRSDIGWRAIARVRQAQA' A
#
# COMPACT_ATOMS: atom_id res chain seq x y z
N MET A 1 31.38 2.99 1.97
CA MET A 1 30.85 4.02 1.05
C MET A 1 29.64 3.42 0.38
N VAL A 2 28.49 4.10 0.46
CA VAL A 2 27.32 3.72 -0.34
C VAL A 2 27.57 4.25 -1.76
N PRO A 3 27.36 3.46 -2.82
CA PRO A 3 27.45 3.95 -4.20
C PRO A 3 26.40 5.04 -4.45
N ASP A 4 26.80 6.13 -5.12
CA ASP A 4 25.88 7.19 -5.53
C ASP A 4 24.74 6.64 -6.41
N GLY A 5 23.53 7.12 -6.18
CA GLY A 5 22.33 6.75 -6.95
C GLY A 5 21.54 5.55 -6.44
N GLN A 6 21.92 4.93 -5.31
CA GLN A 6 21.11 3.89 -4.69
C GLN A 6 19.98 4.47 -3.82
N VAL A 7 18.77 3.90 -3.96
CA VAL A 7 17.64 4.19 -3.07
C VAL A 7 17.83 3.38 -1.79
N LEU A 8 18.01 4.07 -0.67
CA LEU A 8 18.22 3.46 0.64
C LEU A 8 17.07 3.74 1.61
N SER A 9 16.89 2.83 2.56
CA SER A 9 16.04 3.05 3.73
C SER A 9 16.74 3.94 4.76
N ALA A 10 16.07 5.02 5.19
CA ALA A 10 16.66 6.00 6.12
C ALA A 10 15.88 6.18 7.44
N CYS A 11 14.70 5.57 7.59
CA CYS A 11 13.87 5.70 8.78
C CYS A 11 12.85 4.54 8.88
N GLY A 12 12.06 4.50 9.96
CA GLY A 12 11.08 3.43 10.19
C GLY A 12 9.85 3.44 9.26
N ARG A 13 9.48 4.59 8.68
CA ARG A 13 8.39 4.70 7.69
C ARG A 13 8.93 5.28 6.40
N LEU A 14 9.16 4.44 5.40
CA LEU A 14 9.91 4.81 4.21
C LEU A 14 9.01 5.40 3.11
N LEU A 15 7.89 4.74 2.83
CA LEU A 15 7.08 4.99 1.65
C LEU A 15 5.59 4.77 1.89
N CYS A 16 4.77 5.51 1.16
CA CYS A 16 3.33 5.40 1.12
C CYS A 16 2.92 5.18 -0.34
N VAL A 17 2.26 4.06 -0.62
CA VAL A 17 1.66 3.80 -1.93
C VAL A 17 0.17 4.13 -1.84
N ALA A 18 -0.27 5.05 -2.69
CA ALA A 18 -1.66 5.47 -2.79
C ALA A 18 -2.16 5.21 -4.22
N ALA A 19 -3.42 4.81 -4.34
CA ALA A 19 -4.07 4.61 -5.62
C ALA A 19 -5.49 5.18 -5.59
N LEU A 20 -5.96 5.57 -6.76
CA LEU A 20 -7.34 5.97 -7.02
C LEU A 20 -8.08 4.80 -7.69
N GLY A 21 -9.39 4.73 -7.49
CA GLY A 21 -10.26 3.73 -8.11
C GLY A 21 -11.73 4.10 -7.90
N ASP A 22 -12.61 3.50 -8.70
CA ASP A 22 -14.06 3.80 -8.70
C ASP A 22 -14.75 3.39 -7.39
N SER A 23 -14.14 2.46 -6.66
CA SER A 23 -14.57 2.06 -5.32
C SER A 23 -13.39 2.00 -4.36
N VAL A 24 -13.67 2.02 -3.06
CA VAL A 24 -12.66 1.80 -2.01
C VAL A 24 -11.96 0.45 -2.19
N GLN A 25 -12.69 -0.58 -2.66
CA GLN A 25 -12.13 -1.90 -2.93
C GLN A 25 -11.17 -1.87 -4.13
N ASP A 26 -11.50 -1.13 -5.19
CA ASP A 26 -10.62 -0.98 -6.35
C ASP A 26 -9.37 -0.18 -6.02
N ALA A 27 -9.51 0.94 -5.31
CA ALA A 27 -8.38 1.73 -4.83
C ALA A 27 -7.45 0.89 -3.94
N GLN A 28 -8.01 0.09 -3.02
CA GLN A 28 -7.23 -0.83 -2.18
C GLN A 28 -6.46 -1.85 -3.01
N ARG A 29 -7.12 -2.52 -3.97
CA ARG A 29 -6.50 -3.52 -4.85
C ARG A 29 -5.34 -2.91 -5.64
N THR A 30 -5.54 -1.73 -6.23
CA THR A 30 -4.52 -1.04 -7.03
C THR A 30 -3.34 -0.61 -6.16
N ALA A 31 -3.59 -0.12 -4.94
CA ALA A 31 -2.52 0.24 -4.01
C ALA A 31 -1.64 -0.98 -3.64
N TYR A 32 -2.27 -2.13 -3.34
CA TYR A 32 -1.54 -3.37 -3.07
C TYR A 32 -0.82 -3.93 -4.29
N ALA A 33 -1.38 -3.79 -5.49
CA ALA A 33 -0.70 -4.15 -6.74
C ALA A 33 0.55 -3.29 -6.97
N GLY A 34 0.48 -1.98 -6.66
CA GLY A 34 1.64 -1.08 -6.74
C GLY A 34 2.73 -1.35 -5.70
N LEU A 35 2.38 -1.98 -4.57
CA LEU A 35 3.35 -2.45 -3.58
C LEU A 35 4.04 -3.75 -4.00
N GLN A 36 3.40 -4.55 -4.84
CA GLN A 36 3.90 -5.87 -5.24
C GLN A 36 5.33 -5.85 -5.80
N PRO A 37 5.76 -4.90 -6.68
CA PRO A 37 7.14 -4.86 -7.17
C PRO A 37 8.15 -4.20 -6.21
N ILE A 38 7.71 -3.69 -5.06
CA ILE A 38 8.54 -2.97 -4.10
C ILE A 38 8.88 -3.89 -2.92
N HIS A 39 10.13 -4.36 -2.86
CA HIS A 39 10.54 -5.34 -1.86
C HIS A 39 12.01 -5.22 -1.49
N TRP A 40 12.29 -5.45 -0.21
CA TRP A 40 13.62 -5.63 0.38
C TRP A 40 13.47 -6.52 1.63
N PRO A 41 14.55 -7.12 2.17
CA PRO A 41 14.44 -8.15 3.20
C PRO A 41 13.70 -7.77 4.49
N SER A 42 13.72 -6.49 4.88
CA SER A 42 13.04 -5.96 6.06
C SER A 42 11.74 -5.22 5.74
N ALA A 43 11.23 -5.33 4.51
CA ALA A 43 10.01 -4.67 4.10
C ALA A 43 8.82 -5.21 4.90
N PHE A 44 8.07 -4.30 5.53
CA PHE A 44 6.86 -4.62 6.25
C PHE A 44 5.74 -3.69 5.80
N GLN A 45 4.57 -4.27 5.56
CA GLN A 45 3.36 -3.55 5.25
C GLN A 45 2.14 -4.22 5.91
N ARG A 46 1.09 -3.43 6.11
CA ARG A 46 -0.19 -3.93 6.60
C ARG A 46 -1.07 -4.37 5.44
N SER A 47 -1.71 -5.53 5.57
CA SER A 47 -2.62 -6.09 4.56
C SER A 47 -4.10 -5.74 4.78
N ASP A 48 -4.41 -4.92 5.79
CA ASP A 48 -5.78 -4.60 6.22
C ASP A 48 -6.17 -3.12 5.98
N ILE A 49 -5.41 -2.36 5.20
CA ILE A 49 -5.68 -0.93 5.01
C ILE A 49 -7.03 -0.73 4.30
N GLY A 50 -8.00 -0.12 4.99
CA GLY A 50 -9.33 0.19 4.41
C GLY A 50 -10.41 -0.88 4.61
N TRP A 51 -10.14 -1.99 5.33
CA TRP A 51 -11.10 -3.09 5.51
C TRP A 51 -12.46 -2.65 6.07
N ARG A 52 -12.48 -1.71 7.03
CA ARG A 52 -13.72 -1.18 7.62
C ARG A 52 -14.55 -0.37 6.64
N ALA A 53 -13.90 0.37 5.74
CA ALA A 53 -14.60 1.16 4.74
C ALA A 53 -15.23 0.22 3.68
N ILE A 54 -14.52 -0.83 3.27
CA ILE A 54 -15.07 -1.86 2.39
C ILE A 54 -16.27 -2.56 3.03
N ALA A 55 -16.17 -2.93 4.32
CA ALA A 55 -17.29 -3.52 5.04
C ALA A 55 -18.52 -2.60 5.08
N ARG A 56 -18.33 -1.29 5.32
CA ARG A 56 -19.42 -0.30 5.29
C ARG A 56 -20.05 -0.14 3.91
N VAL A 57 -19.24 -0.06 2.86
CA VAL A 57 -19.74 0.03 1.47
C VAL A 57 -20.57 -1.21 1.13
N ARG A 58 -20.11 -2.41 1.50
CA ARG A 58 -20.87 -3.65 1.30
C ARG A 58 -22.18 -3.68 2.08
N GLN A 59 -22.20 -3.16 3.31
CA GLN A 59 -23.42 -3.07 4.11
C GLN A 59 -24.44 -2.08 3.53
N ALA A 60 -23.99 -0.98 2.95
CA ALA A 60 -24.88 0.02 2.34
C ALA A 60 -25.44 -0.40 0.97
N GLN A 61 -24.87 -1.42 0.35
CA GLN A 61 -25.31 -2.01 -0.92
C GLN A 61 -26.28 -3.19 -0.75
N ALA A 62 -26.50 -3.63 0.50
CA ALA A 62 -27.46 -4.67 0.87
C ALA A 62 -28.80 -4.03 1.28
#